data_AF-V5IEL4-F1
#
_entry.id   AF-V5IEL4-F1
#
_cell.length_a   1.000
_cell.length_b   1.000
_cell.length_c   1.000
_cell.angle_alpha   90.00
_cell.angle_beta   90.00
_cell.angle_gamma   90.00
#
_symmetry.space_group_name_H-M   'P 1'
#
loop_
_entity.id
_entity.type
_entity.pdbx_description
1 polymer ?
#
loop_
_entity_poly.entity_id
_entity_poly.type
_entity_poly.pdbx_seq_one_letter_code
_entity_poly.pdbx_strand_id
1 'polypeptide(L)'
;VHVSFPRSGSHCLQQILKLILNSGESAKSYVDFVRKAPYLEKRVSEGMESLRLLRTHFSMDQIKVDPKAKYVYVARNPWDCCVSCYHYVREMPVCEFQDGTFDVFLDVFLERHFDFGDFFDHVLSGYRQRKERNAFFVTYEELQRDKEGSVLKLAWFLGEGYEETLEGHMQGEKKRFSFSSQ
;
A
#
# COMPACT_ATOMS: atom_id res chain seq x y z
N VAL A 1 -4.54 8.04 3.30
CA VAL A 1 -4.82 7.46 1.98
C VAL A 1 -3.60 6.69 1.51
N HIS A 2 -3.76 5.41 1.23
CA HIS A 2 -2.73 4.55 0.66
C HIS A 2 -2.87 4.56 -0.86
N VAL A 3 -1.78 4.89 -1.56
CA VAL A 3 -1.73 5.07 -3.01
C VAL A 3 -0.68 4.13 -3.59
N SER A 4 -1.02 3.48 -4.70
CA SER A 4 -0.08 2.57 -5.39
C SER A 4 -0.56 2.27 -6.78
N PHE A 5 0.35 2.12 -7.75
CA PHE A 5 0.00 1.45 -8.99
C PHE A 5 -0.37 -0.01 -8.67
N PRO A 6 -1.31 -0.66 -9.39
CA PRO A 6 -1.64 -2.06 -9.16
C PRO A 6 -0.38 -2.93 -9.09
N ARG A 7 -0.40 -3.95 -8.22
CA ARG A 7 0.70 -4.93 -8.08
C ARG A 7 2.06 -4.36 -7.60
N SER A 8 2.09 -3.12 -7.12
CA SER A 8 3.28 -2.48 -6.53
C SER A 8 3.47 -2.75 -5.02
N GLY A 9 2.86 -3.81 -4.48
CA GLY A 9 2.96 -4.13 -3.05
C GLY A 9 1.82 -3.60 -2.17
N SER A 10 0.71 -3.18 -2.78
CA SER A 10 -0.46 -2.58 -2.11
C SER A 10 -1.00 -3.44 -0.95
N HIS A 11 -1.04 -4.77 -1.11
CA HIS A 11 -1.52 -5.65 -0.05
C HIS A 11 -0.60 -5.66 1.18
N CYS A 12 0.72 -5.68 0.96
CA CYS A 12 1.70 -5.68 2.06
C CYS A 12 1.61 -4.38 2.86
N LEU A 13 1.61 -3.24 2.17
CA LEU A 13 1.48 -1.94 2.83
C LEU A 13 0.12 -1.80 3.54
N GLN A 14 -0.98 -2.27 2.94
CA GLN A 14 -2.30 -2.26 3.58
C GLN A 14 -2.30 -3.04 4.89
N GLN A 15 -1.67 -4.21 4.95
CA GLN A 15 -1.57 -4.99 6.20
C GLN A 15 -0.80 -4.22 7.27
N ILE A 16 0.36 -3.66 6.92
CA ILE A 16 1.18 -2.86 7.82
C ILE A 16 0.38 -1.67 8.38
N LEU A 17 -0.23 -0.86 7.50
CA LEU A 17 -1.00 0.31 7.90
C LEU A 17 -2.17 -0.07 8.83
N LYS A 18 -2.84 -1.19 8.56
CA LYS A 18 -3.96 -1.63 9.39
C LYS A 18 -3.51 -2.09 10.77
N LEU A 19 -2.39 -2.79 10.85
CA LEU A 19 -1.81 -3.19 12.14
C LEU A 19 -1.42 -1.96 12.95
N ILE A 20 -0.74 -0.98 12.33
CA ILE A 20 -0.39 0.28 13.01
C ILE A 20 -1.65 1.00 13.50
N LEU A 21 -2.63 1.22 12.61
CA LEU A 21 -3.84 1.97 12.94
C LEU A 21 -4.70 1.28 14.02
N ASN A 22 -4.63 -0.05 14.13
CA ASN A 22 -5.38 -0.84 15.12
C ASN A 22 -4.51 -1.37 16.26
N SER A 23 -3.37 -0.74 16.56
CA SER A 23 -2.53 -1.09 17.72
C SER A 23 -2.10 -2.57 17.75
N GLY A 24 -1.76 -3.13 16.59
CA GLY A 24 -1.34 -4.53 16.41
C GLY A 24 -2.49 -5.52 16.22
N GLU A 25 -3.76 -5.11 16.34
CA GLU A 25 -4.88 -6.02 16.13
C GLU A 25 -5.12 -6.34 14.66
N SER A 26 -5.08 -7.63 14.34
CA SER A 26 -5.38 -8.14 13.00
C SER A 26 -6.87 -8.07 12.67
N ALA A 27 -7.19 -8.04 11.37
CA ALA A 27 -8.59 -8.11 10.93
C ALA A 27 -9.22 -9.46 11.31
N LYS A 28 -10.49 -9.44 11.73
CA LYS A 28 -11.18 -10.65 12.20
C LYS A 28 -11.59 -11.60 11.08
N SER A 29 -11.69 -11.09 9.86
CA SER A 29 -12.05 -11.85 8.65
C SER A 29 -11.59 -11.12 7.39
N TYR A 30 -11.64 -11.79 6.24
CA TYR A 30 -11.38 -11.15 4.95
C TYR A 30 -12.37 -10.01 4.64
N VAL A 31 -13.64 -10.17 5.02
CA VAL A 31 -14.66 -9.13 4.83
C VAL A 31 -14.34 -7.90 5.68
N ASP A 32 -13.97 -8.10 6.95
CA ASP A 32 -13.46 -7.03 7.81
C ASP A 32 -12.18 -6.42 7.24
N PHE A 33 -11.35 -7.25 6.59
CA PHE A 33 -10.13 -6.80 5.97
C PHE A 33 -10.38 -5.78 4.85
N VAL A 34 -11.32 -6.08 3.97
CA VAL A 34 -11.69 -5.26 2.81
C VAL A 34 -12.50 -4.03 3.22
N ARG A 35 -13.50 -4.18 4.11
CA ARG A 35 -14.41 -3.07 4.51
C ARG A 35 -13.71 -1.94 5.23
N LYS A 36 -12.68 -2.24 6.05
CA LYS A 36 -11.94 -1.23 6.83
C LYS A 36 -10.91 -0.44 6.01
N ALA A 37 -10.80 -0.71 4.72
CA ALA A 37 -9.94 0.04 3.82
C ALA A 37 -10.56 0.05 2.42
N PRO A 38 -11.65 0.77 2.16
CA PRO A 38 -12.27 0.77 0.84
C PRO A 38 -11.39 1.46 -0.21
N TYR A 39 -11.65 1.13 -1.46
CA TYR A 39 -11.07 1.77 -2.63
C TYR A 39 -11.81 3.06 -2.95
N LEU A 40 -11.11 4.17 -3.21
CA LEU A 40 -11.71 5.45 -3.62
C LEU A 40 -12.50 5.33 -4.94
N GLU A 41 -12.07 4.41 -5.80
CA GLU A 41 -12.70 4.08 -7.09
C GLU A 41 -14.10 3.48 -6.91
N LYS A 42 -14.34 2.83 -5.77
CA LYS A 42 -15.63 2.24 -5.45
C LYS A 42 -16.45 3.29 -4.71
N ARG A 43 -17.62 3.65 -5.27
CA ARG A 43 -18.52 4.69 -4.74
C ARG A 43 -18.59 4.67 -3.22
N VAL A 44 -18.43 5.87 -2.64
CA VAL A 44 -18.53 6.18 -1.21
C VAL A 44 -19.86 5.63 -0.69
N SER A 45 -19.80 4.57 0.11
CA SER A 45 -20.97 4.07 0.85
C SER A 45 -21.16 4.88 2.13
N GLU A 46 -22.40 5.01 2.60
CA GLU A 46 -22.71 5.58 3.91
C GLU A 46 -21.87 4.91 5.02
N GLY A 47 -21.33 5.71 5.95
CA GLY A 47 -20.50 5.25 7.07
C GLY A 47 -18.97 5.38 6.89
N MET A 48 -18.48 6.07 5.85
CA MET A 48 -17.04 6.33 5.66
C MET A 48 -16.45 7.39 6.61
N GLU A 49 -17.27 8.16 7.32
CA GLU A 49 -16.82 9.29 8.17
C GLU A 49 -15.88 8.88 9.32
N SER A 50 -15.90 7.59 9.71
CA SER A 50 -15.02 7.05 10.76
C SER A 50 -13.84 6.22 10.23
N LEU A 51 -13.70 6.08 8.91
CA LEU A 51 -12.64 5.24 8.33
C LEU A 51 -11.28 5.95 8.36
N ARG A 52 -10.33 5.31 9.03
CA ARG A 52 -8.95 5.82 9.17
C ARG A 52 -8.02 5.45 8.01
N LEU A 53 -8.45 4.58 7.09
CA LEU A 53 -7.67 4.15 5.94
C LEU A 53 -8.54 4.06 4.68
N LEU A 54 -8.09 4.74 3.63
CA LEU A 54 -8.63 4.66 2.27
C LEU A 54 -7.51 4.20 1.34
N ARG A 55 -7.86 3.52 0.26
CA ARG A 55 -6.92 3.01 -0.74
C ARG A 55 -7.29 3.51 -2.13
N THR A 56 -6.31 3.65 -3.01
CA THR A 56 -6.56 4.02 -4.40
C THR A 56 -5.41 3.56 -5.30
N HIS A 57 -5.77 3.26 -6.54
CA HIS A 57 -4.89 3.04 -7.67
C HIS A 57 -4.87 4.24 -8.63
N PHE A 58 -5.61 5.31 -8.34
CA PHE A 58 -5.41 6.60 -9.00
C PHE A 58 -4.05 7.19 -8.63
N SER A 59 -3.43 7.86 -9.60
CA SER A 59 -2.18 8.58 -9.39
C SER A 59 -2.39 9.75 -8.43
N MET A 60 -1.29 10.26 -7.85
CA MET A 60 -1.38 11.42 -6.97
C MET A 60 -1.87 12.68 -7.69
N ASP A 61 -1.73 12.74 -9.02
CA ASP A 61 -2.20 13.85 -9.85
C ASP A 61 -3.72 13.75 -10.15
N GLN A 62 -4.32 12.57 -9.98
CA GLN A 62 -5.74 12.31 -10.22
C GLN A 62 -6.62 12.47 -8.96
N ILE A 63 -6.02 12.54 -7.77
CA ILE A 63 -6.75 12.68 -6.51
C ILE A 63 -6.67 14.12 -5.99
N LYS A 64 -7.75 14.59 -5.37
CA LYS A 64 -7.74 15.88 -4.66
C LYS A 64 -6.97 15.71 -3.35
N VAL A 65 -5.78 16.30 -3.28
CA VAL A 65 -4.97 16.30 -2.06
C VAL A 65 -5.60 17.22 -1.01
N ASP A 66 -5.83 16.68 0.18
CA ASP A 66 -6.28 17.41 1.37
C ASP A 66 -5.09 17.57 2.33
N PRO A 67 -4.70 18.80 2.71
CA PRO A 67 -3.62 19.04 3.67
C PRO A 67 -3.82 18.36 5.04
N LYS A 68 -5.06 18.02 5.42
CA LYS A 68 -5.38 17.33 6.68
C LYS A 68 -5.23 15.81 6.57
N ALA A 69 -5.17 15.26 5.37
CA ALA A 69 -5.00 13.83 5.14
C ALA A 69 -3.52 13.48 4.98
N LYS A 70 -3.14 12.29 5.44
CA LYS A 70 -1.81 11.70 5.20
C LYS A 70 -1.85 10.75 4.01
N TYR A 71 -0.86 10.80 3.15
CA TYR A 71 -0.73 10.01 1.93
C TYR A 71 0.47 9.08 2.05
N VAL A 72 0.27 7.78 1.81
CA VAL A 72 1.35 6.79 1.82
C VAL A 72 1.40 6.15 0.44
N TYR A 73 2.44 6.47 -0.31
CA TYR A 73 2.68 5.95 -1.65
C TYR A 73 3.65 4.78 -1.58
N VAL A 74 3.30 3.64 -2.19
CA VAL A 74 4.25 2.53 -2.42
C VAL A 74 4.56 2.37 -3.91
N ALA A 75 5.86 2.46 -4.23
CA ALA A 75 6.41 2.13 -5.54
C ALA A 75 7.01 0.72 -5.55
N ARG A 76 7.26 0.17 -6.73
CA ARG A 76 7.96 -1.10 -6.91
C ARG A 76 8.85 -1.01 -8.14
N ASN A 77 9.88 -1.85 -8.22
CA ASN A 77 10.63 -2.03 -9.47
C ASN A 77 9.65 -2.27 -10.67
N PRO A 78 9.81 -1.55 -11.79
CA PRO A 78 8.92 -1.68 -12.95
C PRO A 78 8.85 -3.09 -13.52
N TRP A 79 9.99 -3.80 -13.56
CA TRP A 79 10.05 -5.17 -14.11
C TRP A 79 9.27 -6.16 -13.24
N ASP A 80 9.51 -6.09 -11.93
CA ASP A 80 8.79 -6.93 -10.97
C ASP A 80 7.29 -6.63 -10.93
N CYS A 81 6.93 -5.35 -11.10
CA CYS A 81 5.54 -4.92 -11.20
C CYS A 81 4.89 -5.44 -12.49
N CYS A 82 5.56 -5.29 -13.64
CA CYS A 82 5.10 -5.75 -14.94
C CYS A 82 4.84 -7.26 -14.94
N VAL A 83 5.79 -8.07 -14.50
CA VAL A 83 5.62 -9.53 -14.38
C VAL A 83 4.45 -9.87 -13.44
N SER A 84 4.31 -9.16 -12.33
CA SER A 84 3.19 -9.39 -11.41
C SER A 84 1.82 -9.02 -12.01
N CYS A 85 1.75 -7.97 -12.82
CA CYS A 85 0.55 -7.60 -13.58
C CYS A 85 0.22 -8.62 -14.66
N TYR A 86 1.22 -9.13 -15.39
CA TYR A 86 1.05 -10.17 -16.39
C TYR A 86 0.34 -11.41 -15.80
N HIS A 87 0.86 -11.95 -14.69
CA HIS A 87 0.21 -13.09 -14.03
C HIS A 87 -1.20 -12.74 -13.52
N TYR A 88 -1.39 -11.53 -13.00
CA TYR A 88 -2.69 -11.08 -12.51
C TYR A 88 -3.76 -11.05 -13.60
N VAL A 89 -3.48 -10.47 -14.78
CA VAL A 89 -4.47 -10.40 -15.86
C VAL A 89 -4.76 -11.76 -16.47
N ARG A 90 -3.79 -12.68 -16.46
CA ARG A 90 -4.01 -14.08 -16.89
C ARG A 90 -4.91 -14.86 -15.95
N GLU A 91 -4.79 -14.61 -14.64
CA GLU A 91 -5.60 -15.28 -13.62
C GLU A 91 -6.99 -14.67 -13.46
N MET A 92 -7.21 -13.43 -13.93
CA MET A 92 -8.46 -12.71 -13.74
C MET A 92 -9.38 -12.85 -14.97
N PRO A 93 -10.49 -13.62 -14.91
CA PRO A 93 -11.25 -13.97 -16.10
C PRO A 93 -11.80 -12.78 -16.89
N VAL A 94 -12.11 -11.67 -16.21
CA VAL A 94 -12.64 -10.44 -16.82
C VAL A 94 -11.65 -9.73 -17.74
N CYS A 95 -10.35 -10.04 -17.63
CA CYS A 95 -9.32 -9.45 -18.50
C CYS A 95 -9.22 -10.16 -19.85
N GLU A 96 -9.84 -11.35 -19.99
CA GLU A 96 -9.84 -12.13 -21.25
C GLU A 96 -8.43 -12.34 -21.84
N PHE A 97 -7.41 -12.50 -20.98
CA PHE A 97 -6.00 -12.59 -21.37
C PHE A 97 -5.34 -13.93 -20.96
N GLN A 98 -6.11 -14.97 -20.66
CA GLN A 98 -5.62 -16.24 -20.08
C GLN A 98 -4.51 -16.89 -20.92
N ASP A 99 -4.66 -16.83 -22.24
CA ASP A 99 -3.73 -17.40 -23.24
C ASP A 99 -2.75 -16.37 -23.84
N GLY A 100 -2.75 -15.13 -23.31
CA GLY A 100 -1.86 -14.07 -23.77
C GLY A 100 -0.40 -14.31 -23.40
N THR A 101 0.52 -13.90 -24.27
CA THR A 101 1.97 -14.04 -24.05
C THR A 101 2.52 -12.86 -23.24
N PHE A 102 3.70 -13.06 -22.65
CA PHE A 102 4.37 -11.98 -21.91
C PHE A 102 4.80 -10.83 -22.83
N ASP A 103 5.24 -11.12 -24.06
CA ASP A 103 5.67 -10.08 -25.01
C ASP A 103 4.53 -9.12 -25.36
N VAL A 104 3.34 -9.66 -25.68
CA VAL A 104 2.15 -8.85 -25.94
C VAL A 104 1.76 -8.02 -24.71
N PHE A 105 1.86 -8.62 -23.52
CA PHE A 105 1.58 -7.89 -22.28
C PHE A 105 2.58 -6.76 -22.03
N LEU A 106 3.88 -7.01 -22.28
CA LEU A 106 4.94 -6.03 -22.08
C LEU A 106 4.72 -4.80 -22.98
N ASP A 107 4.36 -5.02 -24.25
CA ASP A 107 4.02 -3.93 -25.17
C ASP A 107 2.86 -3.09 -24.62
N VAL A 108 1.76 -3.73 -24.19
CA VAL A 108 0.62 -3.02 -23.57
C VAL A 108 1.01 -2.25 -22.31
N PHE A 109 1.86 -2.82 -21.46
CA PHE A 109 2.35 -2.18 -20.24
C PHE A 109 3.20 -0.94 -20.55
N LEU A 110 4.04 -0.99 -21.59
CA LEU A 110 4.89 0.12 -22.01
C LEU A 110 4.13 1.19 -22.81
N GLU A 111 3.11 0.80 -23.58
CA GLU A 111 2.27 1.70 -24.39
C GLU A 111 1.20 2.45 -23.57
N ARG A 112 1.25 2.38 -22.23
CA ARG A 112 0.40 3.16 -21.31
C ARG A 112 -1.08 2.78 -21.34
N HIS A 113 -1.40 1.58 -21.81
CA HIS A 113 -2.78 1.09 -21.98
C HIS A 113 -3.29 0.24 -20.81
N PHE A 114 -2.69 0.34 -19.62
CA PHE A 114 -3.11 -0.40 -18.43
C PHE A 114 -4.07 0.45 -17.57
N ASP A 115 -5.14 -0.15 -17.01
CA ASP A 115 -6.32 0.47 -16.37
C ASP A 115 -6.15 1.79 -15.60
N PHE A 116 -5.00 2.00 -14.93
CA PHE A 116 -4.72 3.16 -14.09
C PHE A 116 -3.70 4.14 -14.72
N GLY A 117 -3.54 4.06 -16.04
CA GLY A 117 -2.67 4.89 -16.85
C GLY A 117 -1.23 4.35 -16.95
N ASP A 118 -0.33 5.24 -17.35
CA ASP A 118 1.10 4.94 -17.47
C ASP A 118 1.74 4.67 -16.11
N PHE A 119 2.44 3.54 -16.00
CA PHE A 119 3.16 3.15 -14.78
C PHE A 119 4.17 4.22 -14.37
N PHE A 120 4.95 4.75 -15.31
CA PHE A 120 6.03 5.68 -15.01
C PHE A 120 5.49 7.03 -14.56
N ASP A 121 4.49 7.58 -15.25
CA ASP A 121 3.80 8.81 -14.83
C ASP A 121 3.13 8.62 -13.46
N HIS A 122 2.54 7.45 -13.20
CA HIS A 122 1.95 7.12 -11.90
C HIS A 122 2.99 7.15 -10.79
N VAL A 123 4.14 6.48 -10.95
CA VAL A 123 5.24 6.51 -9.97
C VAL A 123 5.80 7.91 -9.80
N LEU A 124 5.97 8.65 -10.90
CA LEU A 124 6.52 10.00 -10.87
C LEU A 124 5.59 10.97 -10.13
N SER A 125 4.26 10.82 -10.24
CA SER A 125 3.29 11.62 -9.46
C SER A 125 3.51 11.47 -7.95
N GLY A 126 3.70 10.24 -7.47
CA GLY A 126 4.02 9.96 -6.07
C GLY A 126 5.40 10.48 -5.67
N TYR A 127 6.40 10.26 -6.52
CA TYR A 127 7.77 10.66 -6.24
C TYR A 127 7.95 12.18 -6.15
N ARG A 128 7.23 12.96 -6.97
CA ARG A 128 7.24 14.43 -6.91
C ARG A 128 6.78 14.95 -5.56
N GLN A 129 5.76 14.33 -4.97
CA GLN A 129 5.16 14.76 -3.70
C GLN A 129 5.88 14.20 -2.47
N ARG A 130 6.91 13.35 -2.62
CA ARG A 130 7.58 12.66 -1.50
C ARG A 130 8.18 13.56 -0.41
N LYS A 131 8.36 14.84 -0.69
CA LYS A 131 8.91 15.84 0.25
C LYS A 131 7.82 16.63 0.99
N GLU A 132 6.56 16.45 0.61
CA GLU A 132 5.43 17.07 1.30
C GLU A 132 5.27 16.49 2.69
N ARG A 133 4.93 17.34 3.67
CA ARG A 133 4.85 16.94 5.09
C ARG A 133 3.80 15.86 5.36
N ASN A 134 2.75 15.82 4.53
CA ASN A 134 1.66 14.86 4.63
C ASN A 134 1.80 13.72 3.61
N ALA A 135 2.98 13.52 3.01
CA ALA A 135 3.25 12.41 2.11
C ALA A 135 4.41 11.54 2.61
N PHE A 136 4.25 10.23 2.51
CA PHE A 136 5.29 9.24 2.77
C PHE A 136 5.46 8.37 1.54
N PHE A 137 6.66 8.36 0.99
CA PHE A 137 7.00 7.55 -0.18
C PHE A 137 7.90 6.41 0.26
N VAL A 138 7.56 5.19 -0.14
CA VAL A 138 8.35 3.99 0.13
C VAL A 138 8.36 3.07 -1.07
N THR A 139 9.39 2.25 -1.20
CA THR A 139 9.43 1.18 -2.20
C THR A 139 9.07 -0.16 -1.56
N TYR A 140 8.47 -1.05 -2.33
CA TYR A 140 8.19 -2.42 -1.90
C TYR A 140 9.48 -3.13 -1.47
N GLU A 141 10.58 -2.87 -2.16
CA GLU A 141 11.89 -3.42 -1.87
C GLU A 141 12.43 -2.95 -0.51
N GLU A 142 12.22 -1.68 -0.14
CA GLU A 142 12.53 -1.18 1.20
C GLU A 142 11.66 -1.85 2.27
N LEU A 143 10.34 -1.98 2.01
CA LEU A 143 9.43 -2.67 2.92
C LEU A 143 9.85 -4.13 3.15
N GLN A 144 10.36 -4.82 2.13
CA GLN A 144 10.83 -6.20 2.28
C GLN A 144 12.20 -6.29 2.96
N ARG A 145 13.12 -5.37 2.67
CA ARG A 145 14.49 -5.38 3.19
C ARG A 145 14.55 -5.09 4.68
N ASP A 146 13.79 -4.10 5.15
CA ASP A 146 13.76 -3.69 6.55
C ASP A 146 12.31 -3.45 6.99
N LYS A 147 11.64 -4.53 7.37
CA LYS A 147 10.23 -4.50 7.79
C LYS A 147 10.05 -3.69 9.08
N GLU A 148 10.90 -3.96 10.08
CA GLU A 148 10.82 -3.32 11.40
C GLU A 148 11.04 -1.81 11.28
N GLY A 149 12.13 -1.38 10.63
CA GLY A 149 12.40 0.04 10.44
C GLY A 149 11.37 0.74 9.55
N SER A 150 10.82 0.05 8.54
CA SER A 150 9.74 0.61 7.72
C SER A 150 8.45 0.81 8.52
N VAL A 151 8.09 -0.14 9.38
CA VAL A 151 6.91 -0.05 10.25
C VAL A 151 7.06 1.12 11.23
N LEU A 152 8.22 1.26 11.86
CA LEU A 152 8.50 2.37 12.78
C LEU A 152 8.42 3.74 12.08
N LYS A 153 9.07 3.88 10.91
CA LYS A 153 8.99 5.12 10.11
C LYS A 153 7.56 5.46 9.69
N LEU A 154 6.77 4.46 9.31
CA LEU A 154 5.36 4.65 8.98
C LEU A 154 4.54 5.07 10.21
N ALA A 155 4.79 4.48 11.38
CA ALA A 155 4.11 4.84 12.61
C ALA A 155 4.41 6.29 13.02
N TRP A 156 5.69 6.69 13.01
CA TRP A 156 6.11 8.09 13.19
C TRP A 156 5.40 9.04 12.24
N PHE A 157 5.39 8.68 10.95
CA PHE A 157 4.70 9.48 9.95
C PHE A 157 3.19 9.57 10.23
N LEU A 158 2.55 8.51 10.71
CA LEU A 158 1.11 8.50 11.00
C LEU A 158 0.74 9.28 12.28
N GLY A 159 1.65 9.41 13.25
CA GLY A 159 1.53 10.34 14.38
C GLY A 159 1.95 9.74 15.74
N GLU A 160 2.18 10.62 16.72
CA GLU A 160 2.84 10.34 18.01
C GLU A 160 2.21 9.17 18.80
N GLY A 161 0.89 8.96 18.75
CA GLY A 161 0.24 7.86 19.47
C GLY A 161 0.56 6.44 18.94
N TYR A 162 1.05 6.31 17.71
CA TYR A 162 1.37 5.01 17.11
C TYR A 162 2.81 4.56 17.38
N GLU A 163 3.71 5.51 17.58
CA GLU A 163 5.10 5.28 17.96
C GLU A 163 5.20 4.65 19.35
N GLU A 164 4.66 5.32 20.36
CA GLU A 164 4.78 4.88 21.77
C GLU A 164 4.20 3.47 21.96
N THR A 165 3.09 3.18 21.27
CA THR A 165 2.45 1.87 21.28
C THR A 165 3.38 0.79 20.71
N LEU A 166 4.07 1.06 19.60
CA LEU A 166 4.95 0.07 18.96
C LEU A 166 6.26 -0.12 19.71
N GLU A 167 6.88 0.94 20.20
CA GLU A 167 8.11 0.84 21.00
C GLU A 167 7.86 0.04 22.29
N GLY A 168 6.74 0.27 22.97
CA GLY A 168 6.34 -0.48 24.14
C GLY A 168 6.11 -1.97 23.85
N HIS A 169 5.46 -2.31 22.72
CA HIS A 169 5.25 -3.69 22.29
C HIS A 169 6.57 -4.39 21.93
N MET A 170 7.46 -3.73 21.20
CA MET A 170 8.76 -4.29 20.79
C MET A 170 9.69 -4.53 21.99
N GLN A 171 9.66 -3.64 22.99
CA GLN A 171 10.39 -3.86 24.24
C GLN A 171 9.78 -4.99 25.09
N GLY A 172 8.44 -5.13 25.07
CA GLY A 172 7.72 -6.22 25.73
C GLY A 172 8.05 -7.59 25.13
N GLU A 173 8.08 -7.71 23.81
CA GLU A 173 8.44 -8.96 23.11
C GLU A 173 9.91 -9.33 23.35
N LYS A 174 10.85 -8.39 23.24
CA LYS A 174 12.27 -8.63 23.56
C LYS A 174 12.46 -9.15 24.99
N LYS A 175 11.70 -8.63 25.96
CA LYS A 175 11.67 -9.16 27.33
C LYS A 175 11.07 -10.57 27.39
N ARG A 176 9.97 -10.83 26.69
CA ARG A 176 9.29 -12.13 26.68
C ARG A 176 10.18 -13.26 26.12
N PHE A 177 10.98 -12.96 25.10
CA PHE A 177 11.97 -13.89 24.56
C PHE A 177 13.23 -14.03 25.44
N SER A 178 13.59 -13.02 26.24
CA SER A 178 14.70 -13.14 27.20
C SER A 178 14.34 -13.98 28.44
N PHE A 179 13.05 -14.15 28.76
CA PHE A 179 12.58 -14.97 29.89
C PHE A 179 12.34 -16.44 29.52
N SER A 180 12.34 -16.81 28.24
CA SER A 180 12.14 -18.20 27.78
C SER A 180 13.44 -19.01 27.61
N SER A 181 14.56 -18.53 28.18
CA SER A 181 15.88 -19.17 28.11
C SER A 181 16.46 -19.57 29.48
N GLN A 182 15.62 -19.81 30.49
CA GLN A 182 16.02 -20.35 31.79
C GLN A 182 15.29 -21.64 32.11
#